data_AF-A0A378FX28-F1
#
_entry.id   AF-A0A378FX28-F1
#
_cell.length_a   1.000
_cell.length_b   1.000
_cell.length_c   1.000
_cell.angle_alpha   90.00
_cell.angle_beta   90.00
_cell.angle_gamma   90.00
#
_symmetry.space_group_name_H-M   'P 1'
#
loop_
_entity.id
_entity.type
_entity.pdbx_description
1 polymer ?
#
loop_
_entity_poly.entity_id
_entity_poly.type
_entity_poly.pdbx_seq_one_letter_code
_entity_poly.pdbx_strand_id
1 'polypeptide(L)'
;MSSKSALNVDGVGENLWRVIQQQNPMTHIFSWLALTVEQLQAVPGISAARGQHLWHQFDLVRKRPFIRWVLAMGIPVPQGALAQLESENWHLLAAKSEAQWRTLPGVGEIRARQLVAFLHHPDVVALAQWLSGQRIPGF
;
A
#
# COMPACT_ATOMS: atom_id res chain seq x y z
N MET A 1 -11.69 0.50 5.44
CA MET A 1 -10.40 0.78 6.12
C MET A 1 -9.45 1.39 5.10
N SER A 2 -8.80 2.51 5.43
CA SER A 2 -7.93 3.23 4.49
C SER A 2 -6.51 2.65 4.51
N SER A 3 -5.85 2.60 3.35
CA SER A 3 -4.45 2.18 3.15
C SER A 3 -3.46 2.86 4.11
N LYS A 4 -3.83 4.04 4.62
CA LYS A 4 -3.10 4.81 5.63
C LYS A 4 -2.97 4.16 6.99
N SER A 5 -4.05 3.55 7.49
CA SER A 5 -4.04 2.88 8.80
C SER A 5 -3.11 1.68 8.76
N ALA A 6 -2.98 1.04 7.60
CA ALA A 6 -2.07 -0.08 7.39
C ALA A 6 -0.60 0.36 7.30
N LEU A 7 -0.32 1.57 6.78
CA LEU A 7 1.05 2.10 6.59
C LEU A 7 1.52 3.07 7.70
N ASN A 8 0.66 3.39 8.65
CA ASN A 8 0.91 4.31 9.77
C ASN A 8 1.52 5.64 9.30
N VAL A 9 0.78 6.37 8.47
CA VAL A 9 1.16 7.73 8.06
C VAL A 9 0.87 8.68 9.22
N ASP A 10 1.88 8.92 10.05
CA ASP A 10 1.77 9.78 11.24
C ASP A 10 1.51 11.25 10.85
N GLY A 11 0.72 11.96 11.67
CA GLY A 11 0.50 13.41 11.52
C GLY A 11 -0.59 13.85 10.53
N VAL A 12 -1.31 12.91 9.90
CA VAL A 12 -2.41 13.22 8.96
C VAL A 12 -3.76 12.73 9.48
N GLY A 13 -4.48 13.60 10.18
CA GLY A 13 -5.87 13.34 10.56
C GLY A 13 -6.79 13.13 9.35
N GLU A 14 -7.92 12.44 9.56
CA GLU A 14 -8.88 12.11 8.49
C GLU A 14 -9.39 13.34 7.73
N ASN A 15 -9.62 14.47 8.43
CA ASN A 15 -10.06 15.71 7.79
C ASN A 15 -9.03 16.24 6.80
N LEU A 16 -7.77 16.35 7.21
CA LEU A 16 -6.68 16.79 6.34
C LEU A 16 -6.55 15.88 5.11
N TRP A 17 -6.74 14.57 5.32
CA TRP A 17 -6.74 13.62 4.22
C TRP A 17 -7.88 13.80 3.23
N ARG A 18 -9.07 14.13 3.71
CA ARG A 18 -10.22 14.40 2.84
C ARG A 18 -9.97 15.62 1.98
N VAL A 19 -9.33 16.66 2.52
CA VAL A 19 -9.00 17.87 1.74
C VAL A 19 -7.94 17.55 0.67
N ILE A 20 -6.89 16.81 1.01
CA ILE A 20 -5.92 16.31 0.00
C ILE A 20 -6.64 15.47 -1.07
N GLN A 21 -7.57 14.62 -0.61
CA GLN A 21 -8.61 13.91 -1.36
C GLN A 21 -9.25 14.73 -2.48
N GLN A 22 -9.83 15.85 -2.06
CA GLN A 22 -10.68 16.69 -2.89
C GLN A 22 -9.89 17.59 -3.84
N GLN A 23 -8.68 17.98 -3.46
CA GLN A 23 -7.84 18.92 -4.22
C GLN A 23 -6.93 18.23 -5.24
N ASN A 24 -6.78 16.91 -5.18
CA ASN A 24 -5.86 16.17 -6.03
C ASN A 24 -6.55 14.92 -6.60
N PRO A 25 -6.37 14.61 -7.89
CA PRO A 25 -6.96 13.43 -8.49
C PRO A 25 -6.39 12.16 -7.84
N MET A 26 -7.27 11.38 -7.20
CA MET A 26 -6.92 10.07 -6.68
C MET A 26 -7.38 9.01 -7.67
N THR A 27 -6.43 8.42 -8.38
CA THR A 27 -6.70 7.29 -9.27
C THR A 27 -6.80 5.97 -8.51
N HIS A 28 -6.13 5.86 -7.35
CA HIS A 28 -6.15 4.70 -6.48
C HIS A 28 -5.73 5.06 -5.03
N ILE A 29 -5.79 4.08 -4.13
CA ILE A 29 -5.54 4.23 -2.69
C ILE A 29 -4.13 4.70 -2.29
N PHE A 30 -3.20 4.77 -3.24
CA PHE A 30 -1.81 5.19 -3.03
C PHE A 30 -1.39 6.44 -3.81
N SER A 31 -2.29 7.07 -4.59
CA SER A 31 -1.94 8.20 -5.46
C SER A 31 -1.28 9.37 -4.72
N TRP A 32 -1.52 9.46 -3.42
CA TRP A 32 -0.87 10.42 -2.52
C TRP A 32 0.66 10.33 -2.45
N LEU A 33 1.28 9.18 -2.77
CA LEU A 33 2.74 9.08 -2.81
C LEU A 33 3.35 9.93 -3.92
N ALA A 34 2.59 10.20 -4.98
CA ALA A 34 3.03 11.02 -6.10
C ALA A 34 2.81 12.53 -5.87
N LEU A 35 2.24 12.93 -4.73
CA LEU A 35 2.03 14.34 -4.43
C LEU A 35 3.36 15.05 -4.20
N THR A 36 3.52 16.20 -4.86
CA THR A 36 4.68 17.06 -4.66
C THR A 36 4.50 17.97 -3.45
N VAL A 37 5.59 18.60 -2.99
CA VAL A 37 5.53 19.58 -1.91
C VAL A 37 4.59 20.73 -2.30
N GLU A 38 4.65 21.19 -3.53
CA GLU A 38 3.84 22.30 -4.05
C GLU A 38 2.35 21.95 -4.04
N GLN A 39 1.99 20.74 -4.46
CA GLN A 39 0.61 20.26 -4.41
C GLN A 39 0.08 20.17 -2.98
N LEU A 40 0.93 19.72 -2.03
CA LEU A 40 0.56 19.69 -0.62
C LEU A 40 0.43 21.09 -0.02
N GLN A 41 1.28 22.04 -0.41
CA GLN A 41 1.20 23.44 0.06
C GLN A 41 0.04 24.21 -0.56
N ALA A 42 -0.43 23.81 -1.74
CA ALA A 42 -1.63 24.37 -2.38
C ALA A 42 -2.94 23.96 -1.68
N VAL A 43 -2.90 22.95 -0.78
CA VAL A 43 -4.09 22.52 -0.05
C VAL A 43 -4.47 23.58 1.00
N PRO A 44 -5.72 24.09 0.98
CA PRO A 44 -6.19 25.06 1.96
C PRO A 44 -6.02 24.55 3.40
N GLY A 45 -5.41 25.36 4.26
CA GLY A 45 -5.13 24.99 5.66
C GLY A 45 -3.82 24.22 5.88
N ILE A 46 -3.04 23.98 4.83
CA ILE A 46 -1.66 23.46 4.96
C ILE A 46 -0.68 24.63 4.81
N SER A 47 0.07 24.93 5.87
CA SER A 47 1.19 25.88 5.79
C SER A 47 2.37 25.29 5.02
N ALA A 48 3.27 26.14 4.51
CA ALA A 48 4.47 25.70 3.80
C ALA A 48 5.29 24.66 4.59
N ALA A 49 5.53 24.93 5.87
CA ALA A 49 6.24 24.03 6.78
C ALA A 49 5.51 22.69 6.98
N ARG A 50 4.18 22.73 7.10
CA ARG A 50 3.37 21.51 7.27
C ARG A 50 3.35 20.66 5.98
N GLY A 51 3.31 21.30 4.81
CA GLY A 51 3.41 20.63 3.52
C GLY A 51 4.74 19.91 3.33
N GLN A 52 5.86 20.57 3.67
CA GLN A 52 7.19 19.94 3.67
C GLN A 52 7.27 18.76 4.64
N HIS A 53 6.80 18.95 5.88
CA HIS A 53 6.81 17.86 6.87
C HIS A 53 6.01 16.64 6.38
N LEU A 54 4.84 16.87 5.80
CA LEU A 54 4.01 15.80 5.25
C LEU A 54 4.69 15.06 4.10
N TRP A 55 5.31 15.80 3.19
CA TRP A 55 6.09 15.21 2.10
C TRP A 55 7.24 14.33 2.63
N HIS A 56 7.96 14.79 3.66
CA HIS A 56 8.99 13.97 4.32
C HIS A 56 8.40 12.71 4.98
N GLN A 57 7.22 12.79 5.60
CA GLN A 57 6.55 11.61 6.14
C GLN A 57 6.22 10.60 5.03
N PHE A 58 5.82 11.06 3.85
CA PHE A 58 5.59 10.16 2.72
C PHE A 58 6.88 9.44 2.30
N ASP A 59 8.02 10.12 2.24
CA ASP A 59 9.32 9.48 1.97
C ASP A 59 9.69 8.42 3.02
N LEU A 60 9.42 8.69 4.30
CA LEU A 60 9.63 7.70 5.37
C LEU A 60 8.72 6.48 5.20
N VAL A 61 7.47 6.68 4.80
CA VAL A 61 6.52 5.59 4.57
C VAL A 61 6.97 4.69 3.42
N ARG A 62 7.63 5.24 2.38
CA ARG A 62 8.20 4.43 1.28
C ARG A 62 9.18 3.36 1.76
N LYS A 63 9.81 3.56 2.91
CA LYS A 63 10.80 2.62 3.50
C LYS A 63 10.15 1.55 4.38
N ARG A 64 8.82 1.54 4.52
CA ARG A 64 8.11 0.52 5.30
C ARG A 64 8.27 -0.86 4.65
N PRO A 65 8.30 -1.95 5.45
CA PRO A 65 8.44 -3.30 4.93
C PRO A 65 7.37 -3.67 3.91
N PHE A 66 7.74 -4.48 2.92
CA PHE A 66 6.87 -4.97 1.84
C PHE A 66 5.51 -5.47 2.35
N ILE A 67 5.49 -6.28 3.42
CA ILE A 67 4.25 -6.86 3.96
C ILE A 67 3.23 -5.80 4.42
N ARG A 68 3.68 -4.62 4.84
CA ARG A 68 2.78 -3.51 5.24
C ARG A 68 2.03 -2.96 4.03
N TRP A 69 2.68 -2.91 2.87
CA TRP A 69 2.06 -2.52 1.60
C TRP A 69 1.08 -3.58 1.10
N VAL A 70 1.43 -4.86 1.20
CA VAL A 70 0.53 -6.00 0.88
C VAL A 70 -0.77 -5.92 1.69
N LEU A 71 -0.67 -5.69 2.99
CA LEU A 71 -1.84 -5.51 3.86
C LEU A 71 -2.62 -4.24 3.52
N ALA A 72 -1.94 -3.14 3.17
CA ALA A 72 -2.57 -1.88 2.78
C ALA A 72 -3.33 -1.96 1.45
N MET A 73 -2.95 -2.88 0.56
CA MET A 73 -3.70 -3.21 -0.67
C MET A 73 -4.99 -3.99 -0.40
N GLY A 74 -5.19 -4.50 0.81
CA GLY A 74 -6.36 -5.29 1.18
C GLY A 74 -6.24 -6.78 0.82
N ILE A 75 -5.03 -7.27 0.55
CA ILE A 75 -4.81 -8.71 0.29
C ILE A 75 -5.13 -9.47 1.59
N PRO A 76 -6.05 -10.47 1.57
CA PRO A 76 -6.54 -11.15 2.76
C PRO A 76 -5.57 -12.24 3.26
N VAL A 77 -4.33 -11.85 3.58
CA VAL A 77 -3.30 -12.75 4.09
C VAL A 77 -3.59 -13.10 5.56
N PRO A 78 -3.62 -14.41 5.94
CA PRO A 78 -3.78 -14.81 7.33
C PRO A 78 -2.63 -14.34 8.22
N GLN A 79 -2.95 -13.98 9.47
CA GLN A 79 -1.93 -13.56 10.45
C GLN A 79 -0.81 -14.60 10.63
N GLY A 80 -1.15 -15.89 10.67
CA GLY A 80 -0.17 -16.98 10.79
C GLY A 80 0.77 -17.14 9.59
N ALA A 81 0.42 -16.57 8.43
CA ALA A 81 1.24 -16.61 7.22
C ALA A 81 2.17 -15.39 7.11
N LEU A 82 1.94 -14.31 7.88
CA LEU A 82 2.66 -13.04 7.72
C LEU A 82 4.17 -13.21 7.88
N ALA A 83 4.62 -13.92 8.92
CA ALA A 83 6.04 -14.12 9.20
C ALA A 83 6.80 -14.79 8.05
N GLN A 84 6.14 -15.68 7.29
CA GLN A 84 6.77 -16.35 6.14
C GLN A 84 6.82 -15.47 4.89
N LEU A 85 6.03 -14.39 4.85
CA LEU A 85 5.94 -13.47 3.73
C LEU A 85 6.73 -12.17 3.98
N GLU A 86 7.30 -11.96 5.17
CA GLU A 86 8.06 -10.75 5.50
C GLU A 86 9.32 -10.57 4.64
N SER A 87 9.96 -11.68 4.25
CA SER A 87 11.15 -11.70 3.39
C SER A 87 10.84 -11.82 1.90
N GLU A 88 9.56 -11.88 1.52
CA GLU A 88 9.16 -12.00 0.13
C GLU A 88 9.10 -10.65 -0.59
N ASN A 89 8.92 -10.72 -1.91
CA ASN A 89 8.63 -9.59 -2.78
C ASN A 89 7.40 -9.90 -3.63
N TRP A 90 6.92 -8.89 -4.35
CA TRP A 90 5.72 -8.97 -5.19
C TRP A 90 5.81 -10.08 -6.22
N HIS A 91 6.98 -10.26 -6.86
CA HIS A 91 7.17 -11.28 -7.88
C HIS A 91 7.00 -12.70 -7.33
N LEU A 92 7.63 -13.00 -6.18
CA LEU A 92 7.50 -14.30 -5.53
C LEU A 92 6.08 -14.52 -5.00
N LEU A 93 5.46 -13.48 -4.42
CA LEU A 93 4.10 -13.53 -3.89
C LEU A 93 3.08 -13.85 -4.98
N ALA A 94 3.15 -13.12 -6.10
CA ALA A 94 2.24 -13.27 -7.24
C ALA A 94 2.44 -14.58 -8.01
N ALA A 95 3.67 -15.12 -8.02
CA ALA A 95 3.99 -16.38 -8.69
C ALA A 95 3.58 -17.63 -7.90
N LYS A 96 3.17 -17.50 -6.63
CA LYS A 96 2.74 -18.65 -5.83
C LYS A 96 1.49 -19.30 -6.42
N SER A 97 1.61 -20.59 -6.72
CA SER A 97 0.48 -21.46 -7.01
C SER A 97 -0.41 -21.66 -5.78
N GLU A 98 -1.64 -22.11 -6.00
CA GLU A 98 -2.55 -22.47 -4.90
C GLU A 98 -1.95 -23.52 -3.95
N ALA A 99 -1.20 -24.48 -4.48
CA ALA A 99 -0.55 -25.51 -3.68
C ALA A 99 0.50 -24.91 -2.72
N GLN A 100 1.30 -23.94 -3.19
CA GLN A 100 2.27 -23.21 -2.37
C GLN A 100 1.58 -22.30 -1.36
N TRP A 101 0.45 -21.69 -1.72
CA TRP A 101 -0.35 -20.91 -0.78
C TRP A 101 -0.85 -21.78 0.38
N ARG A 102 -1.28 -23.01 0.10
CA ARG A 102 -1.78 -23.95 1.11
C ARG A 102 -0.73 -24.45 2.10
N THR A 103 0.56 -24.29 1.82
CA THR A 103 1.61 -24.64 2.79
C THR A 103 1.72 -23.59 3.90
N LEU A 104 1.14 -22.40 3.72
CA LEU A 104 1.21 -21.34 4.69
C LEU A 104 0.19 -21.55 5.84
N PRO A 105 0.55 -21.22 7.09
CA PRO A 105 -0.35 -21.37 8.22
C PRO A 105 -1.64 -20.57 8.05
N GLY A 106 -2.78 -21.24 8.22
CA GLY A 106 -4.10 -20.61 8.10
C GLY A 106 -4.57 -20.38 6.66
N VAL A 107 -3.90 -20.93 5.64
CA VAL A 107 -4.35 -20.87 4.25
C VAL A 107 -4.93 -22.24 3.83
N GLY A 108 -6.26 -22.34 3.86
CA GLY A 108 -6.97 -23.48 3.28
C GLY A 108 -7.19 -23.32 1.77
N GLU A 109 -7.79 -24.33 1.13
CA GLU A 109 -8.01 -24.37 -0.32
C GLU A 109 -8.81 -23.16 -0.87
N ILE A 110 -9.94 -22.82 -0.23
CA ILE A 110 -10.77 -21.68 -0.65
C ILE A 110 -9.96 -20.37 -0.58
N ARG A 111 -9.17 -20.20 0.49
CA ARG A 111 -8.38 -19.00 0.69
C ARG A 111 -7.20 -18.92 -0.28
N ALA A 112 -6.56 -20.05 -0.59
CA ALA A 112 -5.52 -20.11 -1.60
C ALA A 112 -6.04 -19.66 -2.97
N ARG A 113 -7.22 -20.17 -3.39
CA ARG A 113 -7.89 -19.73 -4.62
C ARG A 113 -8.19 -18.23 -4.62
N GLN A 114 -8.72 -17.70 -3.51
CA GLN A 114 -8.99 -16.27 -3.36
C GLN A 114 -7.73 -15.41 -3.45
N LEU A 115 -6.62 -15.84 -2.82
CA LEU A 115 -5.35 -15.13 -2.87
C LEU A 115 -4.78 -15.09 -4.28
N VAL A 116 -4.76 -16.23 -4.98
CA VAL A 116 -4.33 -16.30 -6.37
C VAL A 116 -5.21 -15.41 -7.26
N ALA A 117 -6.54 -15.51 -7.15
CA ALA A 117 -7.45 -14.68 -7.93
C ALA A 117 -7.27 -13.18 -7.66
N PHE A 118 -7.07 -12.79 -6.40
CA PHE A 118 -6.85 -11.40 -6.02
C PHE A 118 -5.52 -10.86 -6.58
N LEU A 119 -4.44 -11.62 -6.45
CA LEU A 119 -3.10 -11.21 -6.93
C LEU A 119 -3.03 -11.08 -8.46
N HIS A 120 -3.84 -11.84 -9.19
CA HIS A 120 -3.93 -11.78 -10.65
C HIS A 120 -4.99 -10.79 -11.16
N HIS A 121 -5.74 -10.13 -10.27
CA HIS A 121 -6.75 -9.16 -10.68
C HIS A 121 -6.08 -7.97 -11.40
N PRO A 122 -6.57 -7.52 -12.58
CA PRO A 122 -5.92 -6.48 -13.37
C PRO A 122 -5.61 -5.20 -12.58
N ASP A 123 -6.55 -4.73 -11.76
CA ASP A 123 -6.36 -3.54 -10.94
C ASP A 123 -5.25 -3.71 -9.89
N VAL A 124 -5.11 -4.91 -9.32
CA VAL A 124 -4.09 -5.22 -8.32
C VAL A 124 -2.72 -5.30 -8.98
N VAL A 125 -2.64 -5.92 -10.16
CA VAL A 125 -1.41 -5.97 -10.96
C VAL A 125 -0.97 -4.56 -11.37
N ALA A 126 -1.90 -3.73 -11.86
CA ALA A 126 -1.63 -2.35 -12.23
C ALA A 126 -1.16 -1.51 -11.02
N LEU A 127 -1.80 -1.71 -9.86
CA LEU A 127 -1.41 -1.03 -8.62
C LEU A 127 0.01 -1.43 -8.17
N ALA A 128 0.35 -2.72 -8.24
CA ALA A 128 1.67 -3.21 -7.91
C ALA A 128 2.75 -2.67 -8.87
N GLN A 129 2.47 -2.63 -10.17
CA GLN A 129 3.35 -1.99 -11.16
C GLN A 129 3.55 -0.50 -10.87
N TRP A 130 2.48 0.21 -10.50
CA TRP A 130 2.58 1.61 -10.13
C TRP A 130 3.45 1.81 -8.87
N LEU A 131 3.31 0.95 -7.85
CA LEU A 131 4.15 0.98 -6.65
C LEU A 131 5.63 0.70 -6.97
N SER A 132 5.91 -0.24 -7.87
CA SER A 132 7.25 -0.49 -8.39
C SER A 132 7.83 0.77 -9.05
N GLY A 133 7.03 1.46 -9.88
CA GLY A 133 7.38 2.76 -10.48
C GLY A 133 7.64 3.87 -9.45
N GLN A 134 7.00 3.82 -8.28
CA GLN A 134 7.26 4.72 -7.15
C GLN A 134 8.50 4.32 -6.33
N ARG A 135 9.22 3.26 -6.73
CA ARG A 135 10.40 2.68 -6.06
C ARG A 135 10.10 2.19 -4.64
N ILE A 136 8.92 1.61 -4.43
CA ILE A 136 8.59 0.97 -3.14
C ILE A 136 9.35 -0.36 -3.03
N PRO A 137 10.18 -0.57 -1.99
CA PRO A 137 10.93 -1.81 -1.84
C PRO A 137 10.03 -3.05 -1.82
N GLY A 138 10.40 -4.06 -2.60
CA GLY A 138 9.67 -5.31 -2.71
C GLY A 138 8.59 -5.33 -3.79
N PHE A 139 8.34 -4.23 -4.49
CA PHE A 139 7.53 -4.16 -5.73
C PHE A 139 8.42 -3.89 -6.93
#